data_AF-A0A8C6ILT3-F1
#
_entry.id   AF-A0A8C6ILT3-F1
#
_cell.length_a   1.000
_cell.length_b   1.000
_cell.length_c   1.000
_cell.angle_alpha   90.00
_cell.angle_beta   90.00
_cell.angle_gamma   90.00
#
_symmetry.space_group_name_H-M   'P 1'
#
loop_
_entity.id
_entity.type
_entity.pdbx_description
1 polymer ?
#
loop_
_entity_poly.entity_id
_entity_poly.type
_entity_poly.pdbx_seq_one_letter_code
_entity_poly.pdbx_strand_id
1 'polypeptide(L)'
;MLGSLSLLWLAAMTTSLVSQSQILTLEDYQEGEEDDVTVATPSLAVRCDYDRCRHLQVSCQELQKVGPVACLCPGLSREDQQPEPPRLGEVQIMAEEGYAVVHWCAPFSPVSHYWLLLWESNGAPQKSTPLNATVRRAELKGLKPGVAYVLCVVAANDAGESNVPGAEVEGPENWTGPSFGPCRKFIMPPKPVTLVYAAVGVGTALALLSCAALVWHFCLRERWGCPRRQGMAQASEAL
;
A
#
# COMPACT_ATOMS: atom_id res chain seq x y z
N MET A 1 -32.42 -30.62 36.63
CA MET A 1 -32.99 -29.95 37.82
C MET A 1 -32.93 -28.45 37.53
N LEU A 2 -33.91 -27.88 36.81
CA LEU A 2 -35.28 -27.55 37.24
C LEU A 2 -35.31 -26.49 38.36
N GLY A 3 -35.82 -25.30 38.03
CA GLY A 3 -36.31 -24.29 38.97
C GLY A 3 -35.40 -23.06 39.12
N SER A 4 -35.87 -21.82 39.01
CA SER A 4 -37.25 -21.34 38.83
C SER A 4 -37.31 -20.05 38.00
N LEU A 5 -38.27 -19.98 37.06
CA LEU A 5 -38.78 -18.70 36.59
C LEU A 5 -39.69 -18.07 37.65
N SER A 6 -39.75 -16.74 37.63
CA SER A 6 -40.83 -15.82 38.07
C SER A 6 -40.16 -14.50 38.47
N LEU A 7 -39.86 -13.58 37.55
CA LEU A 7 -40.78 -12.53 37.11
C LEU A 7 -41.40 -11.73 38.27
N LEU A 8 -40.91 -10.52 38.50
CA LEU A 8 -41.70 -9.27 38.49
C LEU A 8 -40.79 -8.04 38.66
N TRP A 9 -40.61 -7.31 37.55
CA TRP A 9 -40.75 -5.86 37.43
C TRP A 9 -40.20 -4.92 38.52
N LEU A 10 -39.24 -4.06 38.15
CA LEU A 10 -39.53 -2.65 37.81
C LEU A 10 -38.28 -1.94 37.23
N ALA A 11 -38.51 -0.93 36.39
CA ALA A 11 -37.47 -0.16 35.71
C ALA A 11 -37.31 1.25 36.30
N ALA A 12 -36.07 1.76 36.35
CA ALA A 12 -35.69 3.18 36.32
C ALA A 12 -34.14 3.24 36.22
N MET A 13 -33.58 3.58 35.06
CA MET A 13 -33.27 4.96 34.61
C MET A 13 -32.14 5.65 35.38
N THR A 14 -30.94 5.54 34.79
CA THR A 14 -29.97 6.64 34.55
C THR A 14 -29.68 7.67 35.65
N THR A 15 -28.44 7.68 36.15
CA THR A 15 -27.54 8.85 36.08
C THR A 15 -26.08 8.41 36.20
N SER A 16 -25.29 8.56 35.14
CA SER A 16 -23.82 8.46 35.23
C SER A 16 -23.27 9.77 35.77
N LEU A 17 -22.40 9.73 36.79
CA LEU A 17 -21.79 10.94 37.34
C LEU A 17 -20.88 11.61 36.29
N VAL A 18 -21.25 12.81 35.86
CA VAL A 18 -20.37 13.72 35.13
C VAL A 18 -19.49 14.44 36.15
N SER A 19 -18.18 14.25 36.06
CA SER A 19 -17.20 14.96 36.90
C SER A 19 -17.20 16.44 36.54
N GLN A 20 -17.75 17.27 37.44
CA GLN A 20 -17.83 18.71 37.23
C GLN A 20 -16.53 19.37 37.68
N SER A 21 -15.68 19.75 36.72
CA SER A 21 -14.47 20.52 37.00
C SER A 21 -14.84 21.92 37.51
N GLN A 22 -14.28 22.30 38.66
CA GLN A 22 -14.47 23.62 39.25
C GLN A 22 -13.97 24.73 38.32
N ILE A 23 -14.86 25.65 37.97
CA ILE A 23 -14.50 26.99 37.48
C ILE A 23 -14.88 27.95 38.60
N LEU A 24 -13.90 28.71 39.09
CA LEU A 24 -14.08 29.70 40.14
C LEU A 24 -14.93 30.85 39.62
N THR A 25 -16.08 31.08 40.26
CA THR A 25 -16.82 32.35 40.19
C THR A 25 -16.71 33.05 41.53
N LEU A 26 -16.18 34.27 41.54
CA LEU A 26 -16.45 35.22 42.62
C LEU A 26 -16.29 36.65 42.09
N GLU A 27 -17.44 37.33 41.93
CA GLU A 27 -17.69 38.77 42.12
C GLU A 27 -16.86 39.77 41.28
N ASP A 28 -17.34 40.94 40.88
CA ASP A 28 -18.67 41.60 40.78
C ASP A 28 -18.43 42.85 39.89
N TYR A 29 -19.33 43.83 39.90
CA TYR A 29 -19.27 45.17 39.28
C TYR A 29 -19.94 45.34 37.91
N GLN A 30 -21.21 45.74 38.06
CA GLN A 30 -21.74 47.02 37.56
C GLN A 30 -22.57 46.98 36.28
N GLU A 31 -23.87 47.25 36.45
CA GLU A 31 -24.81 47.63 35.40
C GLU A 31 -24.33 48.90 34.67
N GLY A 32 -24.46 48.91 33.35
CA GLY A 32 -24.23 50.05 32.46
C GLY A 32 -24.94 49.79 31.13
N GLU A 33 -25.51 50.86 30.56
CA GLU A 33 -26.53 50.88 29.48
C GLU A 33 -26.50 49.82 28.35
N GLU A 34 -27.71 49.62 27.80
CA GLU A 34 -27.99 48.91 26.55
C GLU A 34 -27.28 49.57 25.34
N ASP A 35 -26.19 48.96 24.88
CA ASP A 35 -25.65 49.17 23.53
C ASP A 35 -25.74 47.86 22.73
N ASP A 36 -26.07 47.95 21.44
CA ASP A 36 -26.22 46.83 20.50
C ASP A 36 -24.88 46.12 20.23
N VAL A 37 -24.46 45.30 21.18
CA VAL A 37 -23.46 44.26 20.92
C VAL A 37 -24.18 43.11 20.25
N THR A 38 -24.27 43.18 18.92
CA THR A 38 -24.40 41.99 18.09
C THR A 38 -23.21 41.08 18.41
N VAL A 39 -23.39 40.14 19.35
CA VAL A 39 -22.39 39.15 19.74
C VAL A 39 -22.17 38.24 18.54
N ALA A 40 -21.25 38.64 17.68
CA ALA A 40 -20.72 37.81 16.63
C ALA A 40 -20.11 36.58 17.31
N THR A 41 -20.88 35.49 17.32
CA THR A 41 -20.41 34.18 17.80
C THR A 41 -19.06 33.93 17.14
N PRO A 42 -17.96 33.78 17.90
CA PRO A 42 -16.65 33.61 17.30
C PRO A 42 -16.74 32.38 16.41
N SER A 43 -16.58 32.58 15.11
CA SER A 43 -16.72 31.50 14.12
C SER A 43 -15.63 30.48 14.41
N LEU A 44 -16.01 29.41 15.11
CA LEU A 44 -15.13 28.29 15.39
C LEU A 44 -14.54 27.87 14.05
N ALA A 45 -13.21 27.89 13.95
CA ALA A 45 -12.48 27.69 12.72
C ALA A 45 -12.53 26.21 12.29
N VAL A 46 -13.72 25.76 11.87
CA VAL A 46 -14.00 24.39 11.41
C VAL A 46 -13.21 24.16 10.13
N ARG A 47 -12.38 23.11 10.11
CA ARG A 47 -11.71 22.69 8.89
C ARG A 47 -12.68 21.99 7.95
N CYS A 48 -12.52 22.18 6.65
CA CYS A 48 -13.29 21.42 5.66
C CYS A 48 -12.97 19.91 5.78
N ASP A 49 -13.95 19.04 5.52
CA ASP A 49 -13.76 17.58 5.43
C ASP A 49 -13.01 17.22 4.13
N TYR A 50 -11.73 17.58 4.09
CA TYR A 50 -10.83 17.37 2.96
C TYR A 50 -9.73 16.38 3.33
N ASP A 51 -9.91 15.12 2.95
CA ASP A 51 -8.83 14.13 3.00
C ASP A 51 -7.95 14.25 1.75
N ARG A 52 -6.67 14.62 1.94
CA ARG A 52 -5.65 14.72 0.89
C ARG A 52 -5.47 13.41 0.11
N CYS A 53 -5.75 12.28 0.75
CA CYS A 53 -5.53 10.93 0.27
C CYS A 53 -6.78 10.30 -0.38
N ARG A 54 -7.97 10.93 -0.27
CA ARG A 54 -9.22 10.34 -0.78
C ARG A 54 -9.34 10.48 -2.30
N HIS A 55 -9.51 9.34 -2.96
CA HIS A 55 -9.67 9.26 -4.41
C HIS A 55 -11.05 9.77 -4.86
N LEU A 56 -11.09 10.58 -5.93
CA LEU A 56 -12.27 11.22 -6.50
C LEU A 56 -13.02 12.15 -5.53
N GLN A 57 -12.36 12.64 -4.48
CA GLN A 57 -12.88 13.73 -3.67
C GLN A 57 -12.80 15.05 -4.44
N VAL A 58 -13.83 15.88 -4.31
CA VAL A 58 -13.80 17.28 -4.76
C VAL A 58 -12.66 18.07 -4.11
N SER A 59 -12.21 19.15 -4.77
CA SER A 59 -11.14 20.00 -4.25
C SER A 59 -11.59 20.70 -2.95
N CYS A 60 -10.64 21.07 -2.10
CA CYS A 60 -10.97 21.79 -0.87
C CYS A 60 -11.65 23.15 -1.17
N GLN A 61 -11.21 23.83 -2.23
CA GLN A 61 -11.80 25.09 -2.68
C GLN A 61 -13.28 24.94 -3.05
N GLU A 62 -13.68 23.83 -3.68
CA GLU A 62 -15.11 23.58 -3.96
C GLU A 62 -15.87 23.19 -2.68
N LEU A 63 -15.29 22.39 -1.78
CA LEU A 63 -15.91 22.11 -0.47
C LEU A 63 -16.18 23.38 0.34
N GLN A 64 -15.29 24.36 0.27
CA GLN A 64 -15.47 25.65 0.93
C GLN A 64 -16.60 26.50 0.30
N LYS A 65 -16.85 26.34 -1.00
CA LYS A 65 -17.93 27.05 -1.72
C LYS A 65 -19.31 26.41 -1.53
N VAL A 66 -19.38 25.08 -1.55
CA VAL A 66 -20.67 24.32 -1.55
C VAL A 66 -21.05 23.74 -0.19
N GLY A 67 -20.16 23.84 0.81
CA GLY A 67 -20.37 23.27 2.14
C GLY A 67 -21.54 23.91 2.90
N PRO A 68 -22.27 23.14 3.73
CA PRO A 68 -23.38 23.66 4.53
C PRO A 68 -22.93 24.57 5.69
N VAL A 69 -21.63 24.57 6.01
CA VAL A 69 -21.01 25.38 7.05
C VAL A 69 -19.73 25.98 6.46
N ALA A 70 -19.50 27.27 6.69
CA ALA A 70 -18.27 27.94 6.29
C ALA A 70 -17.07 27.25 6.96
N CYS A 71 -16.16 26.73 6.14
CA CYS A 71 -15.01 25.96 6.60
C CYS A 71 -13.70 26.52 6.06
N LEU A 72 -12.60 26.22 6.77
CA LEU A 72 -11.26 26.59 6.34
C LEU A 72 -10.54 25.39 5.70
N CYS A 73 -10.02 25.61 4.51
CA CYS A 73 -9.06 24.70 3.91
C CYS A 73 -7.70 24.78 4.63
N PRO A 74 -6.86 23.73 4.52
CA PRO A 74 -5.44 23.87 4.81
C PRO A 74 -4.87 25.06 4.02
N GLY A 75 -3.93 25.81 4.62
CA GLY A 75 -3.21 26.84 3.89
C GLY A 75 -2.49 26.20 2.71
N LEU A 76 -2.97 26.48 1.50
CA LEU A 76 -2.32 26.08 0.27
C LEU A 76 -1.21 27.08 -0.06
N SER A 77 -0.19 26.63 -0.79
CA SER A 77 0.66 27.54 -1.55
C SER A 77 -0.19 28.40 -2.50
N ARG A 78 0.38 29.48 -3.01
CA ARG A 78 -0.34 30.32 -3.97
C ARG A 78 -0.47 29.60 -5.32
N GLU A 79 -1.44 30.03 -6.13
CA GLU A 79 -1.68 29.49 -7.48
C GLU A 79 -0.54 29.86 -8.46
N ASP A 80 0.12 31.02 -8.25
CA ASP A 80 1.29 31.47 -9.00
C ASP A 80 2.60 30.77 -8.60
N GLN A 81 2.53 29.79 -7.69
CA GLN A 81 3.65 28.99 -7.24
C GLN A 81 3.53 27.53 -7.73
N GLN A 82 4.63 26.98 -8.23
CA GLN A 82 4.76 25.56 -8.58
C GLN A 82 4.34 24.66 -7.39
N PRO A 83 3.61 23.55 -7.61
CA PRO A 83 3.11 22.75 -6.50
C PRO A 83 4.22 22.03 -5.72
N GLU A 84 4.00 21.83 -4.42
CA GLU A 84 4.81 20.89 -3.65
C GLU A 84 4.67 19.47 -4.23
N PRO A 85 5.66 18.58 -4.00
CA PRO A 85 5.58 17.21 -4.49
C PRO A 85 4.49 16.40 -3.74
N PRO A 86 3.70 15.57 -4.45
CA PRO A 86 2.77 14.62 -3.83
C PRO A 86 3.46 13.66 -2.85
N ARG A 87 2.69 13.06 -1.95
CA ARG A 87 3.19 11.98 -1.08
C ARG A 87 2.73 10.63 -1.62
N LEU A 88 3.67 9.83 -2.12
CA LEU A 88 3.39 8.51 -2.65
C LEU A 88 3.16 7.49 -1.52
N GLY A 89 2.01 6.81 -1.59
CA GLY A 89 1.61 5.76 -0.67
C GLY A 89 2.15 4.39 -1.08
N GLU A 90 1.41 3.35 -0.72
CA GLU A 90 1.74 1.98 -1.09
C GLU A 90 1.45 1.69 -2.58
N VAL A 91 2.24 0.77 -3.14
CA VAL A 91 2.06 0.24 -4.49
C VAL A 91 1.63 -1.21 -4.35
N GLN A 92 0.38 -1.51 -4.70
CA GLN A 92 -0.20 -2.84 -4.65
C GLN A 92 0.09 -3.56 -5.97
N ILE A 93 0.81 -4.68 -5.92
CA ILE A 93 1.31 -5.36 -7.12
C ILE A 93 0.49 -6.61 -7.43
N MET A 94 0.01 -6.72 -8.67
CA MET A 94 -0.76 -7.86 -9.19
C MET A 94 0.10 -8.61 -10.21
N ALA A 95 0.92 -9.53 -9.67
CA ALA A 95 2.06 -10.12 -10.36
C ALA A 95 1.68 -11.05 -11.51
N GLU A 96 0.51 -11.71 -11.45
CA GLU A 96 0.06 -12.65 -12.46
C GLU A 96 -0.45 -11.91 -13.71
N GLU A 97 -1.20 -10.84 -13.51
CA GLU A 97 -1.83 -10.02 -14.54
C GLU A 97 -0.88 -9.00 -15.17
N GLY A 98 0.24 -8.65 -14.51
CA GLY A 98 1.22 -7.72 -15.06
C GLY A 98 0.89 -6.24 -14.79
N TYR A 99 0.23 -5.92 -13.67
CA TYR A 99 -0.09 -4.54 -13.31
C TYR A 99 0.17 -4.21 -11.83
N ALA A 100 0.17 -2.92 -11.52
CA ALA A 100 0.20 -2.43 -10.14
C ALA A 100 -0.81 -1.28 -9.94
N VAL A 101 -1.38 -1.17 -8.76
CA VAL A 101 -2.23 -0.06 -8.35
C VAL A 101 -1.45 0.83 -7.39
N VAL A 102 -1.29 2.09 -7.74
CA VAL A 102 -0.61 3.08 -6.91
C VAL A 102 -1.60 4.05 -6.28
N HIS A 103 -1.31 4.50 -5.07
CA HIS A 103 -2.09 5.48 -4.33
C HIS A 103 -1.20 6.62 -3.80
N TRP A 104 -1.71 7.86 -3.74
CA TRP A 104 -0.97 9.02 -3.25
C TRP A 104 -1.87 10.04 -2.55
N CYS A 105 -1.26 10.97 -1.82
CA CYS A 105 -1.94 12.10 -1.20
C CYS A 105 -1.51 13.42 -1.85
N ALA A 106 -2.47 14.34 -2.02
CA ALA A 106 -2.25 15.68 -2.58
C ALA A 106 -1.17 16.47 -1.82
N PRO A 107 -0.42 17.38 -2.45
CA PRO A 107 0.38 18.39 -1.75
C PRO A 107 -0.48 19.40 -0.97
N PHE A 108 0.16 20.32 -0.23
CA PHE A 108 -0.52 21.53 0.26
C PHE A 108 -0.40 22.67 -0.77
N SER A 109 -0.75 22.35 -2.01
CA SER A 109 -0.72 23.28 -3.14
C SER A 109 -1.99 23.14 -3.98
N PRO A 110 -2.37 24.18 -4.73
CA PRO A 110 -3.32 24.03 -5.81
C PRO A 110 -2.75 23.09 -6.88
N VAL A 111 -3.61 22.25 -7.45
CA VAL A 111 -3.24 21.26 -8.47
C VAL A 111 -4.39 21.17 -9.47
N SER A 112 -4.12 21.44 -10.75
CA SER A 112 -5.10 21.25 -11.82
C SER A 112 -5.10 19.82 -12.34
N HIS A 113 -3.94 19.14 -12.33
CA HIS A 113 -3.82 17.74 -12.74
C HIS A 113 -2.54 17.07 -12.21
N TYR A 114 -2.48 15.75 -12.35
CA TYR A 114 -1.32 14.92 -12.05
C TYR A 114 -0.86 14.17 -13.29
N TRP A 115 0.38 13.70 -13.32
CA TRP A 115 0.80 12.59 -14.18
C TRP A 115 1.77 11.70 -13.44
N LEU A 116 1.95 10.51 -14.00
CA LEU A 116 2.89 9.51 -13.50
C LEU A 116 4.11 9.50 -14.41
N LEU A 117 5.30 9.46 -13.81
CA LEU A 117 6.53 9.12 -14.50
C LEU A 117 6.91 7.69 -14.10
N LEU A 118 7.07 6.79 -15.07
CA LEU A 118 7.46 5.40 -14.85
C LEU A 118 8.66 5.04 -15.73
N TRP A 119 9.69 4.45 -15.14
CA TRP A 119 10.80 3.86 -15.88
C TRP A 119 11.31 2.57 -15.25
N GLU A 120 11.88 1.70 -16.08
CA GLU A 120 12.77 0.63 -15.61
C GLU A 120 14.02 1.28 -15.01
N SER A 121 14.64 0.67 -14.01
CA SER A 121 15.70 1.31 -13.20
C SER A 121 16.90 1.90 -13.98
N ASN A 122 17.09 1.48 -15.24
CA ASN A 122 18.17 1.93 -16.14
C ASN A 122 17.60 2.52 -17.46
N GLY A 123 16.30 2.83 -17.53
CA GLY A 123 15.58 3.30 -18.71
C GLY A 123 15.10 4.75 -18.60
N ALA A 124 14.59 5.30 -19.71
CA ALA A 124 14.09 6.67 -19.76
C ALA A 124 12.66 6.81 -19.19
N PRO A 125 12.35 7.89 -18.44
CA PRO A 125 11.03 8.15 -17.86
C PRO A 125 9.93 8.26 -18.93
N GLN A 126 8.89 7.44 -18.80
CA GLN A 126 7.66 7.52 -19.58
C GLN A 126 6.62 8.32 -18.80
N LYS A 127 6.08 9.39 -19.42
CA LYS A 127 5.06 10.27 -18.84
C LYS A 127 3.66 9.77 -19.23
N SER A 128 2.79 9.59 -18.24
CA SER A 128 1.39 9.19 -18.48
C SER A 128 0.58 10.31 -19.13
N THR A 129 -0.61 9.98 -19.61
CA THR A 129 -1.66 10.99 -19.83
C THR A 129 -1.99 11.73 -18.53
N PRO A 130 -2.48 12.97 -18.60
CA PRO A 130 -2.86 13.74 -17.42
C PRO A 130 -4.07 13.09 -16.72
N LEU A 131 -4.04 13.14 -15.39
CA LEU A 131 -5.05 12.63 -14.46
C LEU A 131 -5.68 13.82 -13.71
N ASN A 132 -7.00 13.85 -13.59
CA ASN A 132 -7.72 14.97 -12.98
C ASN A 132 -7.24 15.28 -11.54
N ALA A 133 -7.38 16.55 -11.11
CA ALA A 133 -7.04 17.02 -9.77
C ALA A 133 -7.62 16.21 -8.59
N THR A 134 -8.71 15.47 -8.82
CA THR A 134 -9.40 14.62 -7.82
C THR A 134 -8.83 13.20 -7.72
N VAL A 135 -7.96 12.78 -8.64
CA VAL A 135 -7.42 11.42 -8.70
C VAL A 135 -6.31 11.23 -7.66
N ARG A 136 -6.46 10.21 -6.81
CA ARG A 136 -5.45 9.76 -5.82
C ARG A 136 -5.01 8.30 -6.00
N ARG A 137 -5.44 7.66 -7.09
CA ARG A 137 -5.19 6.24 -7.37
C ARG A 137 -5.16 6.02 -8.87
N ALA A 138 -4.23 5.21 -9.35
CA ALA A 138 -4.11 4.86 -10.76
C ALA A 138 -3.57 3.43 -10.93
N GLU A 139 -3.79 2.87 -12.11
CA GLU A 139 -3.34 1.53 -12.50
C GLU A 139 -2.18 1.65 -13.51
N LEU A 140 -1.10 0.92 -13.26
CA LEU A 140 0.09 0.82 -14.10
C LEU A 140 0.07 -0.54 -14.82
N LYS A 141 -0.22 -0.55 -16.12
CA LYS A 141 -0.37 -1.76 -16.93
C LYS A 141 0.90 -2.12 -17.70
N GLY A 142 1.04 -3.39 -18.07
CA GLY A 142 2.12 -3.86 -18.95
C GLY A 142 3.48 -3.97 -18.25
N LEU A 143 3.49 -4.16 -16.93
CA LEU A 143 4.70 -4.32 -16.13
C LEU A 143 5.32 -5.70 -16.39
N LYS A 144 6.62 -5.72 -16.70
CA LYS A 144 7.36 -6.95 -17.01
C LYS A 144 7.71 -7.71 -15.72
N PRO A 145 7.45 -9.02 -15.61
CA PRO A 145 7.87 -9.82 -14.47
C PRO A 145 9.40 -9.80 -14.27
N GLY A 146 9.85 -9.69 -13.02
CA GLY A 146 11.26 -9.65 -12.65
C GLY A 146 11.95 -8.28 -12.82
N VAL A 147 11.24 -7.25 -13.29
CA VAL A 147 11.84 -5.93 -13.59
C VAL A 147 11.66 -4.95 -12.43
N ALA A 148 12.72 -4.19 -12.13
CA ALA A 148 12.70 -3.10 -11.16
C ALA A 148 12.27 -1.78 -11.84
N TYR A 149 11.24 -1.15 -11.28
CA TYR A 149 10.67 0.10 -11.74
C TYR A 149 10.88 1.23 -10.72
N VAL A 150 11.04 2.45 -11.22
CA VAL A 150 10.90 3.69 -10.46
C VAL A 150 9.64 4.39 -10.95
N LEU A 151 8.80 4.78 -9.98
CA LEU A 151 7.54 5.47 -10.21
C LEU A 151 7.54 6.77 -9.42
N CYS A 152 7.22 7.88 -10.08
CA CYS A 152 6.96 9.17 -9.44
C CYS A 152 5.57 9.69 -9.78
N VAL A 153 4.92 10.35 -8.82
CA VAL A 153 3.72 11.15 -9.03
C VAL A 153 4.12 12.62 -9.03
N VAL A 154 3.70 13.35 -10.05
CA VAL A 154 3.94 14.79 -10.20
C VAL A 154 2.59 15.51 -10.12
N ALA A 155 2.53 16.62 -9.38
CA ALA A 155 1.35 17.49 -9.32
C ALA A 155 1.63 18.78 -10.07
N ALA A 156 0.74 19.17 -10.99
CA ALA A 156 0.91 20.35 -11.83
C ALA A 156 -0.23 21.36 -11.64
N ASN A 157 0.13 22.64 -11.76
CA ASN A 157 -0.79 23.76 -11.93
C ASN A 157 -0.26 24.68 -13.03
N ASP A 158 -0.86 25.86 -13.19
CA ASP A 158 -0.49 26.81 -14.24
C ASP A 158 0.92 27.43 -14.05
N ALA A 159 1.52 27.25 -12.86
CA ALA A 159 2.90 27.63 -12.54
C ALA A 159 3.95 26.51 -12.76
N GLY A 160 3.55 25.27 -13.07
CA GLY A 160 4.42 24.22 -13.63
C GLY A 160 4.69 22.96 -12.78
N GLU A 161 5.69 22.15 -13.20
CA GLU A 161 6.20 20.88 -12.61
C GLU A 161 5.13 20.02 -11.89
N SER A 162 5.24 19.59 -10.62
CA SER A 162 6.14 19.79 -9.46
C SER A 162 7.55 19.15 -9.52
N ASN A 163 8.45 19.51 -8.59
CA ASN A 163 9.80 18.94 -8.50
C ASN A 163 9.81 17.49 -7.97
N VAL A 164 10.23 16.54 -8.79
CA VAL A 164 10.53 15.17 -8.37
C VAL A 164 12.03 14.90 -8.52
N PRO A 165 12.70 14.16 -7.61
CA PRO A 165 14.12 13.88 -7.74
C PRO A 165 14.37 13.14 -9.06
N GLY A 166 15.21 13.75 -9.90
CA GLY A 166 15.19 13.50 -11.34
C GLY A 166 15.60 12.09 -11.74
N ALA A 167 15.21 11.71 -12.95
CA ALA A 167 15.80 10.62 -13.72
C ALA A 167 17.27 10.89 -14.15
N GLU A 168 17.92 11.87 -13.51
CA GLU A 168 19.31 12.31 -13.67
C GLU A 168 20.20 11.86 -12.50
N VAL A 169 19.63 11.23 -11.46
CA VAL A 169 20.43 10.63 -10.37
C VAL A 169 21.11 9.36 -10.88
N GLU A 170 22.43 9.43 -11.06
CA GLU A 170 23.29 8.28 -11.32
C GLU A 170 23.13 7.21 -10.22
N GLY A 171 22.94 5.96 -10.61
CA GLY A 171 23.10 4.80 -9.71
C GLY A 171 21.85 4.35 -8.94
N PRO A 172 21.32 3.15 -9.21
CA PRO A 172 20.13 2.62 -8.51
C PRO A 172 20.33 2.13 -7.07
N GLU A 173 21.54 2.24 -6.50
CA GLU A 173 21.98 1.42 -5.36
C GLU A 173 21.86 2.07 -3.98
N ASN A 174 21.65 3.39 -3.89
CA ASN A 174 21.52 4.07 -2.59
C ASN A 174 20.43 5.16 -2.55
N TRP A 175 19.24 4.83 -3.04
CA TRP A 175 18.07 5.72 -2.95
C TRP A 175 17.46 5.72 -1.55
N THR A 176 18.10 6.42 -0.60
CA THR A 176 17.59 6.66 0.77
C THR A 176 16.53 7.77 0.81
N GLY A 177 15.61 7.77 -0.16
CA GLY A 177 14.50 8.70 -0.19
C GLY A 177 13.55 8.48 1.00
N PRO A 178 12.93 9.54 1.56
CA PRO A 178 11.97 9.39 2.65
C PRO A 178 10.81 8.50 2.21
N SER A 179 10.32 7.64 3.11
CA SER A 179 9.31 6.59 2.81
C SER A 179 7.99 7.11 2.21
N PHE A 180 7.77 8.42 2.25
CA PHE A 180 6.57 9.12 1.75
C PHE A 180 6.89 10.30 0.82
N GLY A 181 8.00 10.24 0.07
CA GLY A 181 8.29 11.20 -1.01
C GLY A 181 7.37 11.03 -2.24
N PRO A 182 7.59 11.80 -3.33
CA PRO A 182 6.80 11.69 -4.55
C PRO A 182 7.12 10.46 -5.40
N CYS A 183 8.24 9.78 -5.11
CA CYS A 183 8.77 8.66 -5.88
C CYS A 183 8.95 7.40 -5.02
N ARG A 184 8.83 6.23 -5.66
CA ARG A 184 9.06 4.91 -5.04
C ARG A 184 9.64 3.94 -6.07
N LYS A 185 10.66 3.19 -5.67
CA LYS A 185 11.19 2.04 -6.39
C LYS A 185 10.41 0.79 -5.97
N PHE A 186 10.04 -0.07 -6.92
CA PHE A 186 9.43 -1.37 -6.65
C PHE A 186 9.93 -2.40 -7.65
N ILE A 187 9.85 -3.69 -7.30
CA ILE A 187 10.24 -4.80 -8.19
C ILE A 187 8.98 -5.59 -8.50
N MET A 188 8.72 -5.80 -9.79
CA MET A 188 7.65 -6.66 -10.24
C MET A 188 8.05 -8.13 -10.02
N PRO A 189 7.34 -8.92 -9.20
CA PRO A 189 7.69 -10.32 -8.99
C PRO A 189 7.65 -11.14 -10.29
N PRO A 190 8.37 -12.26 -10.38
CA PRO A 190 8.10 -13.28 -11.40
C PRO A 190 6.66 -13.80 -11.25
N LYS A 191 6.03 -14.24 -12.35
CA LYS A 191 4.68 -14.79 -12.29
C LYS A 191 4.64 -16.03 -11.39
N PRO A 192 3.69 -16.13 -10.42
CA PRO A 192 3.62 -17.27 -9.51
C PRO A 192 3.41 -18.59 -10.26
N VAL A 193 2.64 -18.60 -11.35
CA VAL A 193 2.45 -19.78 -12.21
C VAL A 193 3.78 -20.33 -12.76
N THR A 194 4.71 -19.45 -13.17
CA THR A 194 6.04 -19.85 -13.65
C THR A 194 6.88 -20.50 -12.54
N LEU A 195 6.79 -20.00 -11.31
CA LEU A 195 7.47 -20.59 -10.14
C LEU A 195 6.92 -21.99 -9.81
N VAL A 196 5.60 -22.18 -9.92
CA VAL A 196 4.97 -23.50 -9.72
C VAL A 196 5.47 -24.50 -10.76
N TYR A 197 5.48 -24.14 -12.05
CA TYR A 197 6.01 -25.02 -13.10
C TYR A 197 7.51 -25.34 -12.90
N ALA A 198 8.31 -24.37 -12.48
CA ALA A 198 9.72 -24.59 -12.17
C ALA A 198 9.91 -25.57 -10.99
N ALA A 199 9.14 -25.39 -9.91
CA ALA A 199 9.19 -26.29 -8.75
C ALA A 199 8.75 -27.72 -9.10
N VAL A 200 7.70 -27.89 -9.91
CA VAL A 200 7.26 -29.21 -10.41
C VAL A 200 8.29 -29.84 -11.35
N GLY A 201 8.93 -29.06 -12.22
CA GLY A 201 10.01 -29.53 -13.09
C GLY A 201 11.24 -30.01 -12.31
N VAL A 202 11.67 -29.26 -11.29
CA VAL A 202 12.76 -29.66 -10.40
C VAL A 202 12.39 -30.90 -9.58
N GLY A 203 11.18 -30.95 -9.03
CA GLY A 203 10.68 -32.11 -8.27
C GLY A 203 10.62 -33.39 -9.10
N THR A 204 10.14 -33.31 -10.35
CA THR A 204 10.10 -34.47 -11.25
C THR A 204 11.49 -34.91 -11.70
N ALA A 205 12.40 -33.97 -11.99
CA ALA A 205 13.80 -34.29 -12.30
C ALA A 205 14.51 -35.01 -11.13
N LEU A 206 14.35 -34.53 -9.89
CA LEU A 206 14.91 -35.18 -8.70
C LEU A 206 14.31 -36.56 -8.46
N ALA A 207 13.00 -36.73 -8.66
CA ALA A 207 12.35 -38.03 -8.56
C ALA A 207 12.93 -39.02 -9.59
N LEU A 208 13.04 -38.64 -10.86
CA LEU A 208 13.63 -39.48 -11.92
C LEU A 208 15.08 -39.86 -11.64
N LEU A 209 15.91 -38.92 -11.17
CA LEU A 209 17.29 -39.19 -10.75
C LEU A 209 17.35 -40.19 -9.59
N SER A 210 16.45 -40.07 -8.60
CA SER A 210 16.39 -41.02 -7.48
C SER A 210 15.98 -42.43 -7.94
N CYS A 211 15.00 -42.55 -8.83
CA CYS A 211 14.59 -43.83 -9.42
C CYS A 211 15.73 -44.46 -10.24
N ALA A 212 16.43 -43.68 -11.05
CA ALA A 212 17.59 -44.15 -11.82
C ALA A 212 18.72 -44.65 -10.91
N ALA A 213 19.03 -43.93 -9.83
CA ALA A 213 20.04 -44.35 -8.84
C ALA A 213 19.65 -45.64 -8.11
N LEU A 214 18.36 -45.78 -7.73
CA LEU A 214 17.85 -47.02 -7.12
C LEU A 214 17.94 -48.20 -8.08
N VAL A 215 17.46 -48.06 -9.33
CA VAL A 215 17.55 -49.10 -10.36
C VAL A 215 19.01 -49.48 -10.62
N TRP A 216 19.91 -48.51 -10.76
CA TRP A 216 21.35 -48.76 -10.91
C TRP A 216 21.93 -49.55 -9.74
N HIS A 217 21.60 -49.18 -8.51
CA HIS A 217 22.04 -49.90 -7.30
C HIS A 217 21.51 -51.35 -7.26
N PHE A 218 20.23 -51.58 -7.58
CA PHE A 218 19.67 -52.94 -7.65
C PHE A 218 20.30 -53.76 -8.79
N CYS A 219 20.47 -53.20 -9.99
CA CYS A 219 21.12 -53.88 -11.11
C CYS A 219 22.60 -54.21 -10.84
N LEU A 220 23.35 -53.34 -10.16
CA LEU A 220 24.71 -53.65 -9.71
C LEU A 220 24.69 -54.76 -8.66
N ARG A 221 23.78 -54.70 -7.69
CA ARG A 221 23.64 -55.71 -6.64
C ARG A 221 23.28 -57.09 -7.18
N GLU A 222 22.47 -57.19 -8.23
CA GLU A 222 22.20 -58.45 -8.92
C GLU A 222 23.41 -58.96 -9.70
N ARG A 223 24.11 -58.09 -10.42
CA ARG A 223 25.30 -58.49 -11.22
C ARG A 223 26.50 -58.89 -10.36
N TRP A 224 26.64 -58.32 -9.16
CA TRP A 224 27.79 -58.53 -8.26
C TRP A 224 27.42 -59.41 -7.04
N GLY A 225 26.14 -59.75 -6.89
CA GLY A 225 25.60 -60.57 -5.82
C GLY A 225 25.78 -62.07 -6.07
N CYS A 226 26.74 -62.67 -5.37
CA CYS A 226 27.02 -64.11 -5.26
C CYS A 226 27.74 -64.80 -6.43
N PRO A 227 29.06 -65.06 -6.33
CA PRO A 227 29.63 -66.25 -6.93
C PRO A 227 28.96 -67.49 -6.31
N ARG A 228 28.14 -68.19 -7.10
CA ARG A 228 27.46 -69.43 -6.66
C ARG A 228 28.52 -70.50 -6.41
N ARG A 229 28.83 -70.76 -5.13
CA ARG A 229 29.79 -71.78 -4.69
C ARG A 229 29.42 -73.11 -5.34
N GLN A 230 30.23 -73.59 -6.30
CA GLN A 230 30.06 -74.91 -6.88
C GLN A 230 30.24 -75.93 -5.75
N GLY A 231 29.13 -76.51 -5.29
CA GLY A 231 29.19 -77.69 -4.43
C GLY A 231 29.83 -78.81 -5.24
N MET A 232 30.92 -79.39 -4.71
CA MET A 232 31.56 -80.55 -5.31
C MET A 232 30.52 -81.66 -5.47
N ALA A 233 30.19 -82.01 -6.71
CA ALA A 233 29.61 -83.31 -6.98
C ALA A 233 30.68 -84.35 -6.64
N GLN A 234 30.39 -85.24 -5.68
CA GLN A 234 31.34 -86.22 -5.20
C GLN A 234 31.78 -87.16 -6.33
N ALA A 235 33.05 -87.08 -6.71
CA ALA A 235 33.72 -88.18 -7.39
C ALA A 235 34.16 -89.21 -6.34
N SER A 236 33.28 -90.14 -5.99
CA SER A 236 33.62 -91.29 -5.14
C SER A 236 32.71 -92.50 -5.38
N GLU A 237 32.86 -93.14 -6.55
CA GLU A 237 32.51 -94.55 -6.73
C GLU A 237 33.64 -95.24 -7.49
N ALA A 238 34.54 -95.85 -6.71
CA ALA A 238 35.66 -96.64 -7.18
C ALA A 238 36.04 -97.66 -6.10
N LEU A 239 35.16 -98.67 -5.92
CA LEU A 239 35.44 -100.05 -5.48
C LEU A 239 34.14 -100.86 -5.37
#